data_AF-T1AP23-F1
#
_entry.id   AF-T1AP23-F1
#
_cell.length_a   1.000
_cell.length_b   1.000
_cell.length_c   1.000
_cell.angle_alpha   90.00
_cell.angle_beta   90.00
_cell.angle_gamma   90.00
#
_symmetry.space_group_name_H-M   'P 1'
#
loop_
_entity.id
_entity.type
_entity.pdbx_description
1 polymer ?
#
loop_
_entity_poly.entity_id
_entity_poly.type
_entity_poly.pdbx_seq_one_letter_code
_entity_poly.pdbx_strand_id
1 'polypeptide(L)'
;NKPMTRKEQVALLVLRVGLGAFLLVWSVGKLVAPEHAVRIFAHFYRLQISPGLVITIGIAETVLSVLIIIGAWQRCTYALGLILHLVSTISSWRMLLDPFQNHNDLFVAGVPVLAAFAALYLLRDHDVLWAVSRRP
;
A
#
# COMPACT_ATOMS: atom_id res chain seq x y z
N ASN A 1 -14.51 5.89 26.25
CA ASN A 1 -13.17 5.86 25.64
C ASN A 1 -12.48 7.21 25.79
N LYS A 2 -11.24 7.23 26.28
CA LYS A 2 -10.44 8.46 26.39
C LYS A 2 -10.16 9.02 24.98
N PRO A 3 -10.28 10.34 24.75
CA PRO A 3 -9.91 10.92 23.46
C PRO A 3 -8.40 10.74 23.21
N MET A 4 -8.02 10.52 21.95
CA MET A 4 -6.61 10.42 21.57
C MET A 4 -5.85 11.71 21.90
N THR A 5 -4.61 11.55 22.30
CA THR A 5 -3.64 12.62 22.42
C THR A 5 -3.22 13.13 21.04
N ARG A 6 -2.69 14.36 21.00
CA ARG A 6 -2.15 14.94 19.77
C ARG A 6 -1.00 14.11 19.19
N LYS A 7 -0.19 13.45 20.02
CA LYS A 7 0.93 12.59 19.58
C LYS A 7 0.42 11.37 18.83
N GLU A 8 -0.61 10.70 19.36
CA GLU A 8 -1.20 9.52 18.71
C GLU A 8 -1.87 9.89 17.37
N GLN A 9 -2.56 11.04 17.32
CA GLN A 9 -3.13 11.55 16.06
C GLN A 9 -2.07 11.84 15.01
N VAL A 10 -0.94 12.45 15.40
CA VAL A 10 0.19 12.69 14.50
C VAL A 10 0.82 11.38 14.05
N ALA A 11 0.92 10.38 14.93
CA ALA A 11 1.44 9.06 14.56
C ALA A 11 0.59 8.38 13.46
N LEU A 12 -0.75 8.43 13.58
CA LEU A 12 -1.64 7.90 12.55
C LEU A 12 -1.55 8.70 11.24
N LEU A 13 -1.44 10.02 11.30
CA LEU A 13 -1.24 10.85 10.12
C LEU A 13 0.07 10.48 9.39
N VAL A 14 1.18 10.33 10.11
CA VAL A 14 2.47 9.94 9.53
C VAL A 14 2.37 8.55 8.90
N LEU A 15 1.73 7.60 9.59
CA LEU A 15 1.50 6.24 9.08
C LEU A 15 0.67 6.27 7.79
N ARG A 16 -0.43 7.02 7.79
CA ARG A 16 -1.31 7.18 6.62
C ARG A 16 -0.59 7.77 5.42
N VAL A 17 0.08 8.89 5.60
CA VAL A 17 0.78 9.58 4.50
C VAL A 17 1.94 8.74 4.00
N GLY A 18 2.70 8.11 4.90
CA GLY A 18 3.81 7.24 4.52
C GLY A 18 3.37 6.02 3.71
N LEU A 19 2.31 5.32 4.15
CA LEU A 19 1.77 4.16 3.44
C LEU A 19 1.09 4.54 2.12
N GLY A 20 0.38 5.66 2.09
CA GLY A 20 -0.16 6.22 0.86
C GLY A 20 0.93 6.59 -0.14
N ALA A 21 2.00 7.26 0.31
CA ALA A 21 3.15 7.60 -0.53
C ALA A 21 3.90 6.36 -1.03
N PHE A 22 4.05 5.33 -0.19
CA PHE A 22 4.62 4.04 -0.59
C PHE A 22 3.83 3.44 -1.76
N LEU A 23 2.49 3.34 -1.65
CA LEU A 23 1.66 2.85 -2.75
C LEU A 23 1.74 3.76 -3.98
N LEU A 24 1.79 5.08 -3.80
CA LEU A 24 1.86 6.04 -4.89
C LEU A 24 3.13 5.84 -5.75
N VAL A 25 4.29 5.62 -5.13
CA VAL A 25 5.53 5.35 -5.88
C VAL A 25 5.38 4.07 -6.72
N TRP A 26 4.81 3.01 -6.14
CA TRP A 26 4.58 1.76 -6.85
C TRP A 26 3.50 1.84 -7.93
N SER A 27 2.49 2.67 -7.76
CA SER A 27 1.43 2.88 -8.74
C SER A 27 1.94 3.71 -9.91
N VAL A 28 2.69 4.80 -9.64
CA VAL A 28 3.35 5.63 -10.66
C VAL A 28 4.34 4.80 -11.47
N GLY A 29 5.07 3.89 -10.82
CA GLY A 29 5.95 2.92 -11.51
C GLY A 29 5.25 2.14 -12.62
N LYS A 30 3.98 1.75 -12.43
CA LYS A 30 3.17 1.04 -13.44
C LYS A 30 2.78 1.94 -14.63
N LEU A 31 2.74 3.26 -14.44
CA LEU A 31 2.43 4.23 -15.48
C LEU A 31 3.66 4.62 -16.29
N VAL A 32 4.80 4.81 -15.63
CA VAL A 32 6.04 5.29 -16.27
C VAL A 32 6.87 4.16 -16.89
N ALA A 33 6.74 2.93 -16.37
CA ALA A 33 7.48 1.76 -16.84
C ALA A 33 6.56 0.51 -16.90
N PRO A 34 5.50 0.53 -17.73
CA PRO A 34 4.51 -0.53 -17.76
C PRO A 34 5.10 -1.90 -18.12
N GLU A 35 6.13 -1.97 -18.97
CA GLU A 35 6.79 -3.22 -19.35
C GLU A 35 7.51 -3.86 -18.16
N HIS A 36 8.04 -3.06 -17.23
CA HIS A 36 8.63 -3.57 -16.00
C HIS A 36 7.57 -4.22 -15.12
N ALA A 37 6.42 -3.56 -14.96
CA ALA A 37 5.31 -4.10 -14.21
C ALA A 37 4.71 -5.36 -14.88
N VAL A 38 4.62 -5.44 -16.21
CA VAL A 38 4.24 -6.68 -16.92
C VAL A 38 5.16 -7.84 -16.51
N ARG A 39 6.48 -7.63 -16.43
CA ARG A 39 7.43 -8.66 -15.98
C ARG A 39 7.22 -9.07 -14.52
N ILE A 40 6.89 -8.11 -13.65
CA ILE A 40 6.52 -8.39 -12.25
C ILE A 40 5.28 -9.29 -12.19
N PHE A 41 4.24 -8.96 -12.96
CA PHE A 41 3.02 -9.78 -13.05
C PHE A 41 3.29 -11.21 -13.56
N ALA A 42 4.11 -11.35 -14.60
CA ALA A 42 4.49 -12.66 -15.11
C ALA A 42 5.31 -13.48 -14.08
N HIS A 43 6.21 -12.83 -13.35
CA HIS A 43 7.12 -13.51 -12.43
C HIS A 43 6.46 -13.86 -11.09
N PHE A 44 5.85 -12.89 -10.41
CA PHE A 44 5.34 -13.06 -9.05
C PHE A 44 3.89 -13.56 -9.02
N TYR A 45 3.09 -13.14 -10.00
CA TYR A 45 1.65 -13.45 -10.05
C TYR A 45 1.32 -14.57 -11.04
N ARG A 46 2.28 -14.97 -11.89
CA ARG A 46 2.08 -15.94 -12.98
C ARG A 46 1.00 -15.53 -13.98
N LEU A 47 0.80 -14.22 -14.15
CA LEU A 47 -0.20 -13.64 -15.05
C LEU A 47 0.48 -12.93 -16.22
N GLN A 48 0.12 -13.31 -17.44
CA GLN A 48 0.49 -12.59 -18.66
C GLN A 48 -0.59 -11.55 -18.94
N ILE A 49 -0.26 -10.27 -18.75
CA ILE A 49 -1.18 -9.15 -18.94
C ILE A 49 -0.59 -8.11 -19.88
N SER A 50 -1.47 -7.39 -20.59
CA SER A 50 -1.04 -6.36 -21.51
C SER A 50 -0.51 -5.12 -20.76
N PRO A 51 0.38 -4.33 -21.39
CA PRO A 51 0.79 -3.03 -20.85
C PRO A 51 -0.41 -2.11 -20.58
N GLY A 52 -1.44 -2.16 -21.44
CA GLY A 52 -2.68 -1.41 -21.25
C GLY A 52 -3.39 -1.75 -19.93
N LEU A 53 -3.50 -3.04 -19.59
CA LEU A 53 -4.11 -3.46 -18.32
C LEU A 53 -3.26 -3.04 -17.11
N VAL A 54 -1.93 -3.13 -17.21
CA VAL A 54 -1.02 -2.65 -16.17
C VAL A 54 -1.20 -1.15 -15.92
N ILE A 55 -1.33 -0.35 -16.98
CA ILE A 55 -1.58 1.09 -16.87
C ILE A 55 -2.93 1.34 -16.16
N THR A 56 -3.99 0.62 -16.54
CA THR A 56 -5.29 0.72 -15.87
C THR A 56 -5.20 0.41 -14.37
N ILE A 57 -4.49 -0.66 -14.00
CA ILE A 57 -4.22 -1.01 -12.61
C ILE A 57 -3.43 0.12 -11.92
N GLY A 58 -2.40 0.67 -12.58
CA GLY A 58 -1.61 1.78 -12.08
C GLY A 58 -2.43 3.04 -11.81
N ILE A 59 -3.39 3.37 -12.67
CA ILE A 59 -4.31 4.50 -12.46
C ILE A 59 -5.18 4.23 -11.24
N ALA A 60 -5.79 3.05 -11.14
CA ALA A 60 -6.65 2.69 -10.02
C ALA A 60 -5.89 2.72 -8.68
N GLU A 61 -4.67 2.19 -8.66
CA GLU A 61 -3.80 2.18 -7.47
C GLU A 61 -3.29 3.59 -7.13
N THR A 62 -3.06 4.46 -8.13
CA THR A 62 -2.75 5.87 -7.92
C THR A 62 -3.91 6.60 -7.26
N VAL A 63 -5.13 6.41 -7.76
CA VAL A 63 -6.34 6.98 -7.13
C VAL A 63 -6.46 6.48 -5.69
N LEU A 64 -6.32 5.16 -5.47
CA LEU A 64 -6.37 4.59 -4.13
C LEU A 64 -5.32 5.21 -3.20
N SER A 65 -4.08 5.37 -3.66
CA SER A 65 -2.99 5.96 -2.87
C SER A 65 -3.30 7.40 -2.45
N VAL A 66 -3.85 8.21 -3.37
CA VAL A 66 -4.28 9.59 -3.08
C VAL A 66 -5.42 9.59 -2.06
N LEU A 67 -6.40 8.69 -2.21
CA LEU A 67 -7.51 8.56 -1.26
C LEU A 67 -7.02 8.16 0.14
N ILE A 68 -6.02 7.28 0.24
CA ILE A 68 -5.37 6.94 1.51
C ILE A 68 -4.70 8.19 2.09
N ILE A 69 -3.88 8.92 1.31
CA ILE A 69 -3.17 10.12 1.76
C ILE A 69 -4.14 11.16 2.35
N ILE A 70 -5.24 11.45 1.66
CA ILE A 70 -6.22 12.44 2.13
C ILE A 70 -7.18 11.89 3.19
N GLY A 71 -7.14 10.59 3.51
CA GLY A 71 -8.00 9.99 4.52
C GLY A 71 -9.46 9.91 4.07
N ALA A 72 -9.67 9.56 2.81
CA ALA A 72 -10.99 9.36 2.20
C ALA A 72 -11.44 7.89 2.35
N TRP A 73 -12.70 7.67 2.77
CA TRP A 73 -13.33 6.35 2.94
C TRP A 73 -12.43 5.32 3.64
N GLN A 74 -11.87 5.68 4.81
CA GLN A 74 -10.79 4.92 5.47
C GLN A 74 -11.08 3.42 5.59
N ARG A 75 -12.34 3.03 5.86
CA ARG A 75 -12.74 1.63 5.95
C ARG A 75 -12.53 0.85 4.66
N CYS A 76 -12.79 1.46 3.50
CA CYS A 76 -12.63 0.82 2.21
C CYS A 76 -11.20 0.97 1.70
N THR A 77 -10.66 2.18 1.73
CA THR A 77 -9.34 2.47 1.14
C THR A 77 -8.21 1.82 1.92
N TYR A 78 -8.27 1.77 3.26
CA TYR A 78 -7.21 1.13 4.04
C TYR A 78 -7.30 -0.39 3.94
N ALA A 79 -8.52 -0.95 3.80
CA ALA A 79 -8.70 -2.37 3.52
C ALA A 79 -8.11 -2.75 2.16
N LEU A 80 -8.40 -1.97 1.13
CA LEU A 80 -7.85 -2.22 -0.21
C LEU A 80 -6.32 -2.11 -0.23
N GLY A 81 -5.75 -1.08 0.41
CA GLY A 81 -4.29 -0.95 0.55
C GLY A 81 -3.67 -2.15 1.27
N LEU A 82 -4.28 -2.58 2.38
CA LEU A 82 -3.86 -3.77 3.12
C LEU A 82 -3.91 -5.04 2.26
N ILE A 83 -5.00 -5.28 1.54
CA ILE A 83 -5.16 -6.46 0.70
C ILE A 83 -4.17 -6.46 -0.48
N LEU A 84 -4.01 -5.33 -1.16
CA LEU A 84 -3.05 -5.20 -2.27
C LEU A 84 -1.62 -5.50 -1.80
N HIS A 85 -1.23 -4.94 -0.66
CA HIS A 85 0.10 -5.16 -0.12
C HIS A 85 0.28 -6.57 0.46
N LEU A 86 -0.77 -7.15 1.06
CA LEU A 86 -0.78 -8.55 1.50
C LEU A 86 -0.53 -9.51 0.34
N VAL A 87 -1.27 -9.33 -0.76
CA VAL A 87 -1.13 -10.13 -1.98
C VAL A 87 0.27 -9.96 -2.59
N SER A 88 0.82 -8.74 -2.59
CA SER A 88 2.19 -8.48 -3.03
C SER A 88 3.25 -9.14 -2.13
N THR A 89 3.02 -9.15 -0.82
CA THR A 89 3.93 -9.74 0.17
C THR A 89 3.91 -11.28 0.09
N ILE A 90 2.73 -11.89 -0.02
CA ILE A 90 2.60 -13.35 -0.14
C ILE A 90 3.15 -13.84 -1.49
N SER A 91 2.91 -13.12 -2.58
CA SER A 91 3.41 -13.52 -3.91
C SER A 91 4.95 -13.55 -3.99
N SER A 92 5.63 -12.80 -3.11
CA SER A 92 7.09 -12.75 -3.01
C SER A 92 7.70 -13.67 -1.93
N TRP A 93 6.96 -14.64 -1.40
CA TRP A 93 7.36 -15.51 -0.27
C TRP A 93 8.78 -16.12 -0.39
N ARG A 94 9.23 -16.49 -1.59
CA ARG A 94 10.59 -17.03 -1.78
C ARG A 94 11.69 -16.04 -1.44
N MET A 95 11.48 -14.76 -1.75
CA MET A 95 12.41 -13.67 -1.41
C MET A 95 12.37 -13.36 0.08
N LEU A 96 11.30 -13.73 0.78
CA LEU A 96 11.21 -13.60 2.24
C LEU A 96 11.93 -14.73 2.97
N LEU A 97 11.96 -15.95 2.40
CA LEU A 97 12.64 -17.10 3.00
C LEU A 97 14.14 -17.12 2.77
N ASP A 98 14.60 -16.64 1.61
CA ASP A 98 16.02 -16.55 1.27
C ASP A 98 16.37 -15.15 0.73
N PRO A 99 16.42 -14.12 1.61
CA PRO A 99 16.57 -12.72 1.20
C PRO A 99 17.95 -12.39 0.61
N PHE A 100 18.97 -13.23 0.86
CA PHE A 100 20.35 -12.95 0.43
C PHE A 100 20.70 -13.59 -0.92
N GLN A 101 19.93 -14.58 -1.40
CA GLN A 101 20.25 -15.35 -2.61
C GLN A 101 20.45 -14.49 -3.86
N ASN A 102 19.69 -13.40 -4.00
CA ASN A 102 19.68 -12.55 -5.20
C ASN A 102 20.02 -11.08 -4.93
N HIS A 103 20.64 -10.76 -3.78
CA HIS A 103 20.89 -9.38 -3.33
C HIS A 103 19.63 -8.50 -3.35
N ASN A 104 18.49 -9.09 -2.98
CA ASN A 104 17.18 -8.45 -3.03
C ASN A 104 16.53 -8.47 -1.64
N ASP A 105 17.34 -8.15 -0.63
CA ASP A 105 17.00 -8.12 0.79
C ASP A 105 15.90 -7.10 1.12
N LEU A 106 15.73 -6.07 0.26
CA LEU A 106 14.65 -5.09 0.35
C LEU A 106 13.24 -5.70 0.31
N PHE A 107 13.06 -6.93 -0.20
CA PHE A 107 11.78 -7.62 -0.13
C PHE A 107 11.29 -7.82 1.30
N VAL A 108 12.20 -7.96 2.26
CA VAL A 108 11.87 -8.09 3.69
C VAL A 108 11.14 -6.83 4.20
N ALA A 109 11.37 -5.66 3.59
CA ALA A 109 10.63 -4.43 3.92
C ALA A 109 9.11 -4.54 3.62
N GLY A 110 8.68 -5.50 2.80
CA GLY A 110 7.27 -5.81 2.59
C GLY A 110 6.55 -6.20 3.88
N VAL A 111 7.22 -6.91 4.80
CA VAL A 111 6.64 -7.40 6.06
C VAL A 111 6.27 -6.25 7.03
N PRO A 112 7.17 -5.31 7.40
CA PRO A 112 6.80 -4.19 8.24
C PRO A 112 5.81 -3.24 7.56
N VAL A 113 5.86 -3.07 6.23
CA VAL A 113 4.85 -2.27 5.50
C VAL A 113 3.47 -2.94 5.60
N LEU A 114 3.40 -4.28 5.51
CA LEU A 114 2.15 -5.03 5.73
C LEU A 114 1.62 -4.86 7.16
N ALA A 115 2.49 -4.96 8.16
CA ALA A 115 2.13 -4.73 9.55
C ALA A 115 1.64 -3.29 9.78
N ALA A 116 2.26 -2.31 9.12
CA ALA A 116 1.85 -0.91 9.16
C ALA A 116 0.46 -0.69 8.52
N PHE A 117 0.17 -1.31 7.37
CA PHE A 117 -1.17 -1.31 6.79
C PHE A 117 -2.21 -1.95 7.71
N ALA A 118 -1.86 -3.05 8.37
CA ALA A 118 -2.74 -3.70 9.34
C ALA A 118 -3.02 -2.77 10.54
N ALA A 119 -1.99 -2.11 11.09
CA ALA A 119 -2.14 -1.14 12.17
C ALA A 119 -3.03 0.05 11.74
N LEU A 120 -2.79 0.61 10.56
CA LEU A 120 -3.60 1.69 10.01
C LEU A 120 -5.07 1.27 9.84
N TYR A 121 -5.32 0.06 9.34
CA TYR A 121 -6.68 -0.47 9.19
C TYR A 121 -7.37 -0.72 10.54
N LEU A 122 -6.67 -1.30 11.51
CA LEU A 122 -7.21 -1.56 12.85
C LEU A 122 -7.59 -0.25 13.58
N LEU A 123 -6.78 0.80 13.39
CA LEU A 123 -6.96 2.11 14.01
C LEU A 123 -7.67 3.12 13.10
N ARG A 124 -8.24 2.70 11.98
CA ARG A 124 -8.89 3.59 10.98
C ARG A 124 -9.97 4.51 11.56
N ASP A 125 -10.63 4.07 12.64
CA ASP A 125 -11.71 4.81 13.32
C ASP A 125 -11.17 5.99 14.14
N HIS A 126 -9.87 5.97 14.42
CA HIS A 126 -9.14 6.92 15.23
C HIS A 126 -8.32 7.91 14.37
N ASP A 127 -8.09 7.60 13.10
CA ASP A 127 -7.36 8.44 12.15
C ASP A 127 -8.22 9.59 11.61
N VAL A 128 -8.24 10.70 12.36
CA VAL A 128 -9.09 11.88 12.09
C VAL A 128 -8.32 13.14 11.73
N LEU A 129 -7.04 13.24 12.13
CA LEU A 129 -6.25 14.46 11.95
C LEU A 129 -5.98 14.68 10.46
N TRP A 130 -6.56 15.74 9.88
CA TRP A 130 -6.50 16.06 8.44
C TRP A 130 -7.07 14.97 7.52
N ALA A 131 -7.98 14.13 8.01
CA ALA A 131 -8.75 13.25 7.16
C ALA A 131 -9.92 14.01 6.54
N VAL A 132 -10.10 13.89 5.22
CA VAL A 132 -11.21 14.54 4.48
C VAL A 132 -12.54 13.87 4.82
N SER A 133 -12.54 12.57 5.13
CA SER A 133 -13.72 11.90 5.64
C SER A 133 -14.04 12.40 7.04
N ARG A 134 -14.93 13.38 7.14
CA ARG A 134 -15.66 13.62 8.39
C ARG A 134 -16.61 12.44 8.57
N ARG A 135 -16.48 11.71 9.68
CA ARG A 135 -17.63 10.92 10.13
C ARG A 135 -18.76 11.89 10.51
N PRO A 136 -20.04 11.54 10.27
CA PRO A 136 -21.11 12.07 11.11
C PRO A 136 -20.83 11.77 12.59
#